data_AF-A0A653IEE9-F1
#
_entry.id   AF-A0A653IEE9-F1
#
_cell.length_a   1.000
_cell.length_b   1.000
_cell.length_c   1.000
_cell.angle_alpha   90.00
_cell.angle_beta   90.00
_cell.angle_gamma   90.00
#
_symmetry.space_group_name_H-M   'P 1'
#
loop_
_entity.id
_entity.type
_entity.pdbx_description
1 polymer ?
#
loop_
_entity_poly.entity_id
_entity_poly.type
_entity_poly.pdbx_seq_one_letter_code
_entity_poly.pdbx_strand_id
1 'polypeptide(L)'
;MLKQVYDKEQLTKIVKSSDVWKWKILRLHGSVDQAVENTVAYWGSHFPKLELFDTYKTRGKYIFTPSRMEDFFAINLLDRFIRRIYKVRQSDRGRIIRQIKKILTDPGNHQVIRLDIKNFYESIALDKMIKKIIDDLILAPNGIQILENISSNLKKSISIQWTT
;
A
#
# COMPACT_ATOMS: atom_id res chain seq x y z
N MET A 1 18.85 7.30 10.88
CA MET A 1 17.76 6.30 10.81
C MET A 1 16.58 6.90 10.05
N LEU A 2 15.80 6.12 9.29
CA LEU A 2 14.62 6.63 8.61
C LEU A 2 13.58 7.11 9.65
N LYS A 3 13.10 8.35 9.54
CA LYS A 3 12.01 8.87 10.39
C LYS A 3 10.71 8.15 10.03
N GLN A 4 10.26 7.26 10.89
CA GLN A 4 9.04 6.44 10.75
C GLN A 4 7.96 6.97 11.70
N VAL A 5 7.53 8.21 11.46
CA VAL A 5 6.60 8.94 12.34
C VAL A 5 5.38 9.38 11.54
N TYR A 6 4.22 9.32 12.18
CA TYR A 6 2.92 9.72 11.64
C TYR A 6 2.63 11.17 12.03
N ASP A 7 3.36 12.11 11.43
CA ASP A 7 3.26 13.54 11.70
C ASP A 7 2.87 14.35 10.45
N LYS A 8 2.60 15.64 10.66
CA LYS A 8 2.27 16.61 9.59
C LYS A 8 3.34 16.61 8.49
N GLU A 9 4.62 16.61 8.88
CA GLU A 9 5.75 16.66 7.96
C GLU A 9 5.81 15.44 7.02
N GLN A 10 5.56 14.23 7.53
CA GLN A 10 5.52 13.03 6.70
C GLN A 10 4.24 12.97 5.85
N LEU A 11 3.09 13.36 6.41
CA LEU A 11 1.81 13.31 5.72
C LEU A 11 1.79 14.26 4.51
N THR A 12 2.24 15.51 4.67
CA THR A 12 2.30 16.47 3.55
C THR A 12 3.13 15.96 2.36
N LYS A 13 4.14 15.10 2.61
CA LYS A 13 4.99 14.52 1.53
C LYS A 13 4.29 13.44 0.70
N ILE A 14 3.15 12.90 1.16
CA ILE A 14 2.44 11.82 0.47
C ILE A 14 1.09 12.24 -0.09
N VAL A 15 0.49 13.33 0.40
CA VAL A 15 -0.79 13.83 -0.11
C VAL A 15 -0.61 14.27 -1.56
N LYS A 16 -1.44 13.73 -2.45
CA LYS A 16 -1.45 14.06 -3.88
C LYS A 16 -2.68 14.89 -4.23
N SER A 17 -2.62 15.62 -5.34
CA SER A 17 -3.77 16.35 -5.87
C SER A 17 -4.98 15.46 -6.13
N SER A 18 -4.78 14.20 -6.51
CA SER A 18 -5.86 13.22 -6.67
C SER A 18 -6.60 12.92 -5.37
N ASP A 19 -5.92 12.97 -4.23
CA ASP A 19 -6.50 12.66 -2.93
C ASP A 19 -7.46 13.76 -2.47
N VAL A 20 -7.15 15.01 -2.83
CA VAL A 20 -8.01 16.18 -2.59
C VAL A 20 -9.40 15.96 -3.17
N TRP A 21 -9.47 15.45 -4.40
CA TRP A 21 -10.73 15.13 -5.08
C TRP A 21 -11.39 13.89 -4.49
N LYS A 22 -10.62 12.80 -4.32
CA LYS A 22 -11.12 11.52 -3.81
C LYS A 22 -11.84 11.69 -2.46
N TRP A 23 -11.25 12.45 -1.55
CA TRP A 23 -11.76 12.64 -0.19
C TRP A 23 -12.52 13.95 -0.01
N LYS A 24 -12.79 14.69 -1.09
CA LYS A 24 -13.52 15.98 -1.06
C LYS A 24 -12.93 16.94 -0.01
N ILE A 25 -11.60 16.98 0.08
CA ILE A 25 -10.87 17.62 1.19
C ILE A 25 -11.27 19.09 1.36
N LEU A 26 -11.30 19.86 0.26
CA LEU A 26 -11.64 21.29 0.32
C LEU A 26 -13.07 21.53 0.81
N ARG A 27 -14.01 20.64 0.47
CA ARG A 27 -15.40 20.78 0.88
C ARG A 27 -15.62 20.41 2.35
N LEU A 28 -14.94 19.37 2.83
CA LEU A 28 -15.16 18.82 4.18
C LEU A 28 -14.26 19.44 5.25
N HIS A 29 -13.05 19.87 4.87
CA HIS A 29 -12.04 20.39 5.79
C HIS A 29 -11.66 21.84 5.52
N GLY A 30 -12.17 22.44 4.44
CA GLY A 30 -11.85 23.81 4.03
C GLY A 30 -10.49 23.95 3.32
N SER A 31 -9.43 23.37 3.88
CA SER A 31 -8.08 23.39 3.31
C SER A 31 -7.37 22.04 3.44
N VAL A 32 -6.33 21.85 2.63
CA VAL A 32 -5.47 20.65 2.72
C VAL A 32 -4.71 20.65 4.04
N ASP A 33 -4.20 21.79 4.49
CA ASP A 33 -3.47 21.90 5.75
C ASP A 33 -4.35 21.54 6.96
N GLN A 34 -5.62 21.99 6.96
CA GLN A 34 -6.56 21.64 8.02
C GLN A 34 -6.89 20.15 8.01
N ALA A 35 -7.03 19.54 6.83
CA ALA A 35 -7.26 18.11 6.72
C ALA A 35 -6.06 17.29 7.24
N VAL A 36 -4.84 17.74 6.95
CA VAL A 36 -3.61 17.14 7.46
C VAL A 36 -3.56 17.25 8.99
N GLU A 37 -3.87 18.42 9.56
CA GLU A 37 -3.90 18.61 11.02
C GLU A 37 -4.96 17.74 11.70
N ASN A 38 -6.17 17.70 11.14
CA ASN A 38 -7.24 16.84 11.64
C ASN A 38 -6.85 15.35 11.58
N THR A 39 -6.15 14.94 10.51
CA THR A 39 -5.67 13.55 10.36
C THR A 39 -4.63 13.20 11.42
N VAL A 40 -3.68 14.11 11.69
CA VAL A 40 -2.65 13.90 12.73
C VAL A 40 -3.28 13.88 14.12
N ALA A 41 -4.26 14.75 14.39
CA ALA A 41 -5.01 14.75 15.65
C ALA A 41 -5.81 13.46 15.85
N TYR A 42 -6.43 12.94 14.78
CA TYR A 42 -7.10 11.65 14.80
C TYR A 42 -6.13 10.52 15.12
N TRP A 43 -4.95 10.50 14.49
CA TRP A 43 -3.93 9.51 14.80
C TRP A 43 -3.46 9.58 16.26
N GLY A 44 -3.36 10.77 16.84
CA GLY A 44 -3.00 10.92 18.25
C GLY A 44 -3.93 10.21 19.24
N SER A 45 -5.17 9.91 18.85
CA SER A 45 -6.20 9.33 19.73
C SER A 45 -6.65 7.91 19.34
N HIS A 46 -6.56 7.52 18.07
CA HIS A 46 -7.14 6.27 17.56
C HIS A 46 -6.12 5.30 16.93
N PHE A 47 -4.91 5.78 16.64
CA PHE A 47 -3.85 4.99 16.00
C PHE A 47 -3.22 4.00 16.98
N PRO A 48 -2.77 2.80 16.56
CA PRO A 48 -2.57 2.26 15.19
C PRO A 48 -3.76 1.47 14.63
N LYS A 49 -4.93 1.53 15.26
CA LYS A 49 -6.06 0.68 14.89
C LYS A 49 -6.73 1.23 13.64
N LEU A 50 -6.86 0.38 12.62
CA LEU A 50 -7.60 0.70 11.40
C LEU A 50 -9.07 0.30 11.56
N GLU A 51 -9.96 1.05 10.93
CA GLU A 51 -11.35 0.64 10.75
C GLU A 51 -11.49 -0.51 9.74
N LEU A 52 -12.69 -1.10 9.68
CA LEU A 52 -12.98 -2.16 8.71
C LEU A 52 -12.85 -1.62 7.29
N PHE A 53 -12.38 -2.46 6.36
CA PHE A 53 -12.22 -2.05 4.96
C PHE A 53 -13.52 -2.27 4.18
N ASP A 54 -13.89 -1.27 3.38
CA ASP A 54 -14.90 -1.42 2.35
C ASP A 54 -14.48 -2.51 1.38
N THR A 55 -15.37 -3.46 1.15
CA THR A 55 -15.10 -4.61 0.29
C THR A 55 -16.10 -4.64 -0.83
N TYR A 56 -15.61 -4.67 -2.07
CA TYR A 56 -16.47 -4.80 -3.25
C TYR A 56 -15.84 -5.76 -4.27
N LYS A 57 -16.68 -6.34 -5.12
CA LYS A 57 -16.26 -7.33 -6.11
C LYS A 57 -16.19 -6.68 -7.49
N THR A 58 -15.08 -6.88 -8.19
CA THR A 58 -14.88 -6.41 -9.56
C THR A 58 -14.25 -7.52 -10.38
N ARG A 59 -14.84 -7.86 -11.54
CA ARG A 59 -14.35 -8.94 -12.42
C ARG A 59 -14.09 -10.26 -11.68
N GLY A 60 -14.96 -10.60 -10.74
CA GLY A 60 -14.84 -11.82 -9.93
C GLY A 60 -13.83 -11.75 -8.77
N LYS A 61 -13.11 -10.64 -8.60
CA LYS A 61 -12.09 -10.46 -7.56
C LYS A 61 -12.53 -9.47 -6.49
N TYR A 62 -12.08 -9.68 -5.26
CA TYR A 62 -12.34 -8.78 -4.14
C TYR A 62 -11.33 -7.64 -4.13
N ILE A 63 -11.85 -6.43 -3.94
CA ILE A 63 -11.07 -5.22 -3.74
C ILE A 63 -11.41 -4.68 -2.36
N PHE A 64 -10.37 -4.36 -1.61
CA PHE A 64 -10.46 -3.82 -0.26
C PHE A 64 -9.96 -2.38 -0.27
N THR A 65 -10.76 -1.47 0.27
CA THR A 65 -10.43 -0.04 0.33
C THR A 65 -10.63 0.46 1.75
N PRO A 66 -9.73 1.31 2.28
CA PRO A 66 -9.95 1.94 3.58
C PRO A 66 -11.21 2.80 3.54
N SER A 67 -12.12 2.62 4.50
CA SER A 67 -13.38 3.37 4.56
C SER A 67 -13.17 4.83 4.98
N ARG A 68 -12.00 5.13 5.59
CA ARG A 68 -11.64 6.45 6.09
C ARG A 68 -10.39 7.03 5.43
N MET A 69 -10.37 8.36 5.39
CA MET A 69 -9.27 9.14 4.84
C MET A 69 -8.00 8.98 5.68
N GLU A 70 -8.15 8.99 7.00
CA GLU A 70 -7.04 8.92 7.95
C GLU A 70 -6.32 7.56 7.88
N ASP A 71 -7.09 6.48 7.74
CA ASP A 71 -6.57 5.12 7.54
C ASP A 71 -5.88 4.98 6.18
N PHE A 72 -6.48 5.54 5.14
CA PHE A 72 -5.87 5.59 3.81
C PHE A 72 -4.50 6.27 3.83
N PHE A 73 -4.38 7.40 4.52
CA PHE A 73 -3.10 8.09 4.65
C PHE A 73 -2.11 7.35 5.53
N ALA A 74 -2.57 6.66 6.58
CA ALA A 74 -1.70 5.83 7.42
C ALA A 74 -1.08 4.68 6.62
N ILE A 75 -1.87 4.03 5.77
CA ILE A 75 -1.42 2.95 4.88
C ILE A 75 -0.45 3.48 3.83
N ASN A 76 -0.71 4.66 3.25
CA ASN A 76 0.21 5.27 2.28
C ASN A 76 1.55 5.69 2.92
N LEU A 77 1.55 6.15 4.17
CA LEU A 77 2.78 6.42 4.92
C LEU A 77 3.56 5.15 5.20
N LEU A 78 2.89 4.10 5.66
CA LEU A 78 3.48 2.78 5.88
C LEU A 78 4.15 2.27 4.59
N ASP A 79 3.44 2.31 3.47
CA ASP A 79 3.93 1.91 2.16
C ASP A 79 5.17 2.73 1.75
N ARG A 80 5.18 4.03 2.02
CA ARG A 80 6.38 4.87 1.83
C ARG A 80 7.54 4.45 2.72
N PHE A 81 7.30 4.10 4.00
CA PHE A 81 8.37 3.63 4.89
C PHE A 81 8.95 2.31 4.42
N ILE A 82 8.11 1.32 4.12
CA ILE A 82 8.52 0.00 3.60
C ILE A 82 9.37 0.17 2.34
N ARG A 83 8.90 0.96 1.36
CA ARG A 83 9.68 1.22 0.13
C ARG A 83 11.06 1.81 0.40
N ARG A 84 11.18 2.71 1.38
CA ARG A 84 12.46 3.35 1.73
C ARG A 84 13.39 2.41 2.49
N ILE A 85 12.85 1.62 3.41
CA ILE A 85 13.61 0.62 4.20
C ILE A 85 14.20 -0.43 3.27
N TYR A 86 13.36 -1.05 2.46
CA TYR A 86 13.75 -2.16 1.59
C TYR A 86 14.28 -1.70 0.23
N LYS A 87 14.39 -0.39 0.00
CA LYS A 87 14.83 0.23 -1.26
C LYS A 87 14.08 -0.33 -2.47
N VAL A 88 12.79 -0.63 -2.29
CA VAL A 88 11.94 -1.19 -3.35
C VAL A 88 11.78 -0.16 -4.45
N ARG A 89 12.17 -0.53 -5.67
CA ARG A 89 12.04 0.29 -6.87
C ARG A 89 11.26 -0.48 -7.91
N GLN A 90 10.32 0.20 -8.57
CA GLN A 90 9.63 -0.38 -9.71
C GLN A 90 10.62 -0.53 -10.88
N SER A 91 10.54 -1.66 -11.56
CA SER A 91 11.36 -1.92 -12.74
C SER A 91 10.93 -1.02 -13.90
N ASP A 92 11.90 -0.42 -14.59
CA ASP A 92 11.63 0.39 -15.78
C ASP A 92 11.33 -0.52 -16.98
N ARG A 93 10.03 -0.59 -17.34
CA ARG A 93 9.55 -1.36 -18.51
C ARG A 93 10.24 -0.92 -19.80
N GLY A 94 10.44 0.38 -20.01
CA GLY A 94 11.08 0.90 -21.22
C GLY A 94 12.53 0.46 -21.32
N ARG A 95 13.27 0.52 -20.20
CA ARG A 95 14.65 0.02 -20.11
C ARG A 95 14.73 -1.49 -20.34
N ILE A 96 13.80 -2.26 -19.78
CA ILE A 96 13.73 -3.72 -20.01
C ILE A 96 13.49 -4.02 -21.49
N ILE A 97 12.52 -3.36 -22.12
CA ILE A 97 12.21 -3.56 -23.55
C ILE A 97 13.41 -3.22 -24.43
N ARG A 98 14.12 -2.12 -24.16
CA ARG A 98 15.33 -1.76 -24.92
C ARG A 98 16.43 -2.82 -24.79
N GLN A 99 16.64 -3.37 -23.60
CA GLN A 99 17.61 -4.43 -23.37
C GLN A 99 17.24 -5.71 -24.13
N ILE A 100 15.97 -6.14 -24.04
CA ILE A 100 15.48 -7.31 -24.76
C ILE A 100 15.66 -7.14 -26.27
N LYS A 101 15.30 -5.97 -26.82
CA LYS A 101 15.49 -5.69 -28.26
C LYS A 101 16.94 -5.83 -28.68
N LYS A 102 17.89 -5.29 -27.90
CA LYS A 102 19.33 -5.39 -28.20
C LYS A 102 19.79 -6.85 -28.25
N ILE A 103 19.38 -7.66 -27.27
CA ILE A 103 19.72 -9.11 -27.23
C ILE A 103 19.17 -9.80 -28.48
N LEU A 104 17.92 -9.54 -28.84
CA LEU A 104 17.28 -10.15 -30.02
C LEU A 104 17.87 -9.68 -31.37
N THR A 105 18.71 -8.64 -31.39
CA THR A 105 19.38 -8.16 -32.61
C THR A 105 20.72 -8.85 -32.84
N ASP A 106 21.25 -9.56 -31.83
CA ASP A 106 22.48 -10.33 -31.93
C ASP A 106 22.28 -11.54 -32.86
N PRO A 107 23.24 -11.91 -33.73
CA PRO A 107 23.07 -12.95 -34.75
C PRO A 107 22.91 -14.40 -34.24
N GLY A 108 22.65 -14.60 -32.95
CA GLY A 108 22.33 -15.90 -32.37
C GLY A 108 20.91 -16.39 -32.67
N ASN A 109 20.70 -17.70 -32.58
CA ASN A 109 19.35 -18.28 -32.63
C ASN A 109 18.66 -18.11 -31.27
N HIS A 110 17.60 -17.30 -31.23
CA HIS A 110 16.89 -16.96 -30.00
C HIS A 110 15.48 -17.57 -29.98
N GLN A 111 15.06 -18.09 -28.83
CA GLN A 111 13.67 -18.46 -28.56
C GLN A 111 13.09 -17.55 -27.47
N VAL A 112 11.89 -17.02 -27.69
CA VAL A 112 11.23 -16.11 -26.75
C VAL A 112 10.02 -16.79 -26.15
N ILE A 113 10.02 -16.94 -24.82
CA ILE A 113 8.88 -17.43 -24.05
C ILE A 113 8.31 -16.27 -23.26
N ARG A 114 7.02 -15.99 -23.46
CA ARG A 114 6.28 -15.00 -22.68
C ARG A 114 5.40 -15.73 -21.66
N LEU A 115 5.66 -15.47 -20.39
CA LEU A 115 4.88 -15.99 -19.27
C LEU A 115 4.02 -14.88 -18.67
N ASP A 116 2.86 -15.26 -18.13
CA ASP A 116 1.96 -14.36 -17.41
C ASP A 116 1.65 -14.94 -16.02
N ILE A 117 1.68 -14.10 -15.00
CA ILE A 117 1.42 -14.51 -13.61
C ILE A 117 -0.07 -14.33 -13.33
N LYS A 118 -0.78 -15.45 -13.24
CA LYS A 118 -2.21 -15.44 -12.89
C LYS A 118 -2.40 -15.16 -11.40
N ASN A 119 -3.41 -14.36 -11.06
CA ASN A 119 -3.83 -14.09 -9.68
C ASN A 119 -2.67 -13.61 -8.79
N PHE A 120 -1.83 -12.70 -9.31
CA PHE A 120 -0.63 -12.25 -8.61
C PHE A 120 -0.90 -11.84 -7.16
N TYR A 121 -1.85 -10.92 -6.93
CA TYR A 121 -2.13 -10.40 -5.59
C TYR A 121 -2.63 -11.47 -4.62
N GLU A 122 -3.45 -12.41 -5.10
CA GLU A 122 -3.99 -13.51 -4.29
C GLU A 122 -2.95 -14.59 -3.99
N SER A 123 -1.90 -14.69 -4.80
CA SER A 123 -0.79 -15.61 -4.57
C SER A 123 0.26 -15.10 -3.57
N ILE A 124 0.16 -13.84 -3.12
CA ILE A 124 1.09 -13.28 -2.14
C ILE A 124 0.79 -13.86 -0.75
N ALA A 125 1.77 -14.56 -0.18
CA ALA A 125 1.70 -15.07 1.20
C ALA A 125 1.92 -13.94 2.22
N LEU A 126 0.88 -13.13 2.46
CA LEU A 126 0.95 -11.92 3.31
C LEU A 126 1.50 -12.21 4.71
N ASP A 127 1.07 -13.28 5.37
CA ASP A 127 1.52 -13.63 6.72
C ASP A 127 3.03 -13.93 6.77
N LYS A 128 3.57 -14.60 5.75
CA LYS A 128 5.01 -14.86 5.64
C LYS A 128 5.80 -13.57 5.43
N MET A 129 5.27 -12.65 4.63
CA MET A 129 5.87 -11.34 4.40
C MET A 129 5.90 -10.50 5.68
N ILE A 130 4.79 -10.45 6.43
CA ILE A 130 4.72 -9.73 7.70
C ILE A 130 5.72 -10.31 8.70
N LYS A 131 5.77 -11.64 8.84
CA LYS A 131 6.75 -12.30 9.71
C LYS A 131 8.19 -11.91 9.36
N LYS A 132 8.54 -11.92 8.07
CA LYS A 132 9.86 -11.47 7.63
C LYS A 132 10.15 -10.01 8.04
N ILE A 133 9.18 -9.11 7.89
CA ILE A 133 9.35 -7.69 8.25
C ILE A 133 9.55 -7.54 9.76
N ILE A 134 8.85 -8.33 10.58
CA ILE A 134 9.04 -8.39 12.03
C ILE A 134 10.46 -8.87 12.36
N ASP A 135 10.89 -9.97 11.75
CA ASP A 135 12.20 -10.59 12.00
C ASP A 135 13.37 -9.68 11.59
N ASP A 136 13.19 -8.82 10.59
CA ASP A 136 14.22 -7.87 10.15
C ASP A 136 14.45 -6.73 11.19
N LEU A 137 13.49 -6.47 12.10
CA LEU A 137 13.56 -5.45 13.17
C LEU A 137 13.84 -4.00 12.70
N ILE A 138 13.50 -3.65 11.46
CA ILE A 138 13.77 -2.32 10.88
C ILE A 138 12.53 -1.42 10.90
N LEU A 139 11.34 -1.99 10.72
CA LEU A 139 10.08 -1.24 10.71
C LEU A 139 9.65 -0.91 12.15
N ALA A 140 9.20 0.32 12.38
CA ALA A 140 8.73 0.76 13.68
C ALA A 140 7.50 -0.06 14.14
N PRO A 141 7.31 -0.27 15.47
CA PRO A 141 6.22 -1.09 16.01
C PRO A 141 4.83 -0.67 15.50
N ASN A 142 4.60 0.63 15.40
CA ASN A 142 3.40 1.23 14.84
C ASN A 142 3.09 0.73 13.41
N GLY A 143 4.11 0.62 12.56
CA GLY A 143 3.96 0.12 11.20
C GLY A 143 3.67 -1.38 11.15
N ILE A 144 4.26 -2.15 12.07
CA ILE A 144 3.96 -3.58 12.23
C ILE A 144 2.50 -3.77 12.64
N GLN A 145 2.02 -3.01 13.62
CA GLN A 145 0.63 -3.07 14.08
C GLN A 145 -0.34 -2.75 12.94
N ILE A 146 -0.06 -1.76 12.09
CA ILE A 146 -0.88 -1.50 10.90
C ILE A 146 -0.90 -2.72 9.96
N LEU A 147 0.25 -3.34 9.68
CA LEU A 147 0.31 -4.52 8.80
C LEU A 147 -0.53 -5.69 9.34
N GLU A 148 -0.47 -5.92 10.66
CA GLU A 148 -1.28 -6.94 11.33
C GLU A 148 -2.78 -6.60 11.28
N ASN A 149 -3.13 -5.33 11.46
CA ASN A 149 -4.51 -4.83 11.31
C ASN A 149 -5.02 -5.06 9.88
N ILE A 150 -4.20 -4.80 8.85
CA ILE A 150 -4.54 -5.09 7.45
C ILE A 150 -4.78 -6.60 7.28
N SER A 151 -3.86 -7.46 7.72
CA SER A 151 -4.02 -8.93 7.60
C SER A 151 -5.30 -9.42 8.30
N SER A 152 -5.58 -8.93 9.51
CA SER A 152 -6.79 -9.26 10.26
C SER A 152 -8.07 -8.81 9.54
N ASN A 153 -8.08 -7.58 8.99
CA ASN A 153 -9.21 -7.04 8.24
C ASN A 153 -9.50 -7.87 6.98
N LEU A 154 -8.46 -8.21 6.20
CA LEU A 154 -8.60 -9.04 5.01
C LEU A 154 -9.19 -10.41 5.32
N LYS A 155 -8.73 -11.05 6.41
CA LYS A 155 -9.26 -12.35 6.86
C LYS A 155 -10.73 -12.25 7.26
N LYS A 156 -11.11 -11.26 8.07
CA LYS A 156 -12.50 -11.06 8.50
C LYS A 156 -13.45 -10.85 7.32
N SER A 157 -13.09 -10.01 6.37
CA SER A 157 -13.92 -9.74 5.19
C SER A 157 -14.11 -10.97 4.29
N ILE A 158 -13.18 -11.92 4.31
CA ILE A 158 -13.30 -13.21 3.58
C ILE A 158 -14.15 -14.21 4.39
N SER A 159 -13.98 -14.27 5.71
CA SER A 159 -14.71 -15.21 6.58
C SER A 159 -16.21 -14.94 6.65
N ILE A 160 -16.63 -13.67 6.63
CA ILE A 160 -18.05 -13.26 6.70
C ILE A 160 -18.85 -13.81 5.50
N GLN A 161 -18.20 -14.20 4.40
CA GLN A 161 -18.85 -14.64 3.16
C GLN A 161 -19.08 -16.15 3.04
N TRP A 162 -18.68 -16.97 4.03
CA TRP A 162 -18.99 -18.41 4.07
C TRP A 162 -20.19 -18.76 4.96
N THR A 163 -20.85 -17.74 5.52
CA THR A 163 -22.01 -17.86 6.43
C THR A 163 -23.29 -17.25 5.86
N THR A 164 -23.36 -17.02 4.55
CA THR A 164 -24.55 -16.52 3.83
C THR A 164 -24.69 -17.26 2.52
#